data_AF-A0A662UKD9-F1
#
_entry.id   AF-A0A662UKD9-F1
#
_cell.length_a   1.000
_cell.length_b   1.000
_cell.length_c   1.000
_cell.angle_alpha   90.00
_cell.angle_beta   90.00
_cell.angle_gamma   90.00
#
_symmetry.space_group_name_H-M   'P 1'
#
loop_
_entity.id
_entity.type
_entity.pdbx_description
1 polymer ?
#
loop_
_entity_poly.entity_id
_entity_poly.type
_entity_poly.pdbx_seq_one_letter_code
_entity_poly.pdbx_strand_id
1 'polypeptide(L)'
;MLDEDLMSVLASIIIDTTPVASYVGRRNLIVRDIVLKSVEEGEEPLLKYMAENNRVPLHSSYLTEESYAMCSKSAVYVGTYPMEVPAEEIVKMPRFCREFLGAFHTHPVPIHIPTPYDVIDAYQLKQKVECVGINLDGESARILCLSPHAHQGWLKVAEILSEEFFDYMVSRVSQYLVVMNDLQEIYFLPSPTYEELIALEEYFVRLTKDLADIAIVAVNGNSYTVKMR
;
A
#
# COMPACT_ATOMS: atom_id res chain seq x y z
N MET A 1 1.04 18.70 9.27
CA MET A 1 2.25 19.07 8.51
C MET A 1 3.23 17.93 8.64
N LEU A 2 3.62 17.34 7.52
CA LEU A 2 4.57 16.22 7.47
C LEU A 2 5.98 16.77 7.79
N ASP A 3 6.68 16.13 8.72
CA ASP A 3 7.99 16.56 9.24
C ASP A 3 9.11 15.82 8.50
N GLU A 4 10.12 16.55 8.01
CA GLU A 4 11.30 15.96 7.35
C GLU A 4 12.10 15.04 8.28
N ASP A 5 12.15 15.35 9.58
CA ASP A 5 12.80 14.49 10.59
C ASP A 5 12.12 13.11 10.62
N LEU A 6 10.78 13.08 10.59
CA LEU A 6 10.00 11.84 10.55
C LEU A 6 10.24 11.07 9.24
N MET A 7 10.27 11.76 8.09
CA MET A 7 10.54 11.10 6.81
C MET A 7 11.89 10.40 6.78
N SER A 8 12.92 10.95 7.44
CA SER A 8 14.23 10.29 7.57
C SER A 8 14.15 8.97 8.34
N VAL A 9 13.34 8.93 9.40
CA VAL A 9 13.11 7.73 10.21
C VAL A 9 12.38 6.68 9.37
N LEU A 10 11.31 7.06 8.69
CA LEU A 10 10.55 6.12 7.84
C LEU A 10 11.40 5.58 6.68
N ALA A 11 12.22 6.44 6.05
CA ALA A 11 13.15 6.03 5.00
C ALA A 11 14.17 4.98 5.49
N SER A 12 14.66 5.12 6.72
CA SER A 12 15.57 4.14 7.32
C SER A 12 14.87 2.82 7.66
N ILE A 13 13.58 2.87 8.05
CA ILE A 13 12.82 1.67 8.37
C ILE A 13 12.49 0.89 7.10
N ILE A 14 11.96 1.56 6.06
CA ILE A 14 11.43 0.86 4.87
C ILE A 14 12.49 0.05 4.13
N ILE A 15 13.76 0.47 4.17
CA ILE A 15 14.82 -0.27 3.46
C ILE A 15 15.17 -1.59 4.15
N ASP A 16 14.93 -1.67 5.46
CA ASP A 16 15.21 -2.85 6.29
C ASP A 16 14.05 -3.87 6.29
N THR A 17 12.88 -3.50 5.75
CA THR A 17 11.71 -4.40 5.70
C THR A 17 11.83 -5.43 4.58
N THR A 18 10.99 -6.46 4.62
CA THR A 18 11.03 -7.51 3.59
C THR A 18 10.71 -6.96 2.18
N PRO A 19 11.56 -7.21 1.16
CA PRO A 19 11.30 -6.74 -0.20
C PRO A 19 10.09 -7.41 -0.86
N VAL A 20 9.30 -6.64 -1.60
CA VAL A 20 8.16 -7.10 -2.40
C VAL A 20 8.60 -8.14 -3.43
N ALA A 21 9.80 -8.00 -4.00
CA ALA A 21 10.38 -8.97 -4.93
C ALA A 21 10.49 -10.40 -4.33
N SER A 22 10.49 -10.55 -3.00
CA SER A 22 10.50 -11.86 -2.34
C SER A 22 9.14 -12.58 -2.39
N TYR A 23 8.03 -11.84 -2.51
CA TYR A 23 6.67 -12.39 -2.58
C TYR A 23 6.23 -12.68 -4.01
N VAL A 24 6.71 -11.90 -4.98
CA VAL A 24 6.21 -11.91 -6.35
C VAL A 24 7.01 -12.86 -7.25
N GLY A 25 6.51 -14.09 -7.40
CA GLY A 25 7.00 -15.03 -8.41
C GLY A 25 6.33 -14.80 -9.77
N ARG A 26 7.09 -14.76 -10.87
CA ARG A 26 6.55 -14.64 -12.25
C ARG A 26 5.47 -15.68 -12.61
N ARG A 27 5.47 -16.83 -11.92
CA ARG A 27 4.48 -17.90 -12.10
C ARG A 27 3.08 -17.52 -11.61
N ASN A 28 2.97 -16.57 -10.69
CA ASN A 28 1.70 -16.18 -10.06
C ASN A 28 1.13 -14.90 -10.67
N LEU A 29 1.81 -14.34 -11.69
CA LEU A 29 1.38 -13.15 -12.41
C LEU A 29 0.53 -13.52 -13.63
N ILE A 30 -0.59 -12.81 -13.78
CA ILE A 30 -1.47 -12.86 -14.95
C ILE A 30 -1.53 -11.48 -15.60
N VAL A 31 -1.93 -11.44 -16.88
CA VAL A 31 -2.08 -10.19 -17.63
C VAL A 31 -3.45 -9.56 -17.40
N ARG A 32 -3.53 -8.24 -17.54
CA ARG A 32 -4.76 -7.44 -17.38
C ARG A 32 -5.95 -8.02 -18.14
N ASP A 33 -5.77 -8.51 -19.36
CA ASP A 33 -6.87 -9.02 -20.18
C ASP A 33 -7.57 -10.23 -19.54
N ILE A 34 -6.84 -11.07 -18.78
CA ILE A 34 -7.43 -12.18 -18.03
C ILE A 34 -8.23 -11.65 -16.83
N VAL A 35 -7.76 -10.60 -16.17
CA VAL A 35 -8.49 -9.96 -15.05
C VAL A 35 -9.78 -9.36 -15.55
N LEU A 36 -9.74 -8.55 -16.62
CA LEU A 36 -10.93 -7.94 -17.22
C LEU A 36 -11.95 -9.00 -17.62
N LYS A 37 -11.49 -10.07 -18.29
CA LYS A 37 -12.34 -11.19 -18.67
C LYS A 37 -12.93 -11.91 -17.45
N SER A 38 -12.18 -12.02 -16.36
CA SER A 38 -12.69 -12.64 -15.12
C SER A 38 -13.73 -11.76 -14.41
N VAL A 39 -13.62 -10.44 -14.53
CA VAL A 39 -14.66 -9.51 -14.04
C VAL A 39 -15.94 -9.63 -14.87
N GLU A 40 -15.82 -9.80 -16.19
CA GLU A 40 -16.96 -9.91 -17.10
C GLU A 40 -17.66 -11.28 -17.06
N GLU A 41 -16.89 -12.37 -17.04
CA GLU A 41 -17.37 -13.75 -17.19
C GLU A 41 -17.34 -14.55 -15.88
N GLY A 42 -16.80 -14.00 -14.79
CA GLY A 42 -16.57 -14.69 -13.52
C GLY A 42 -15.22 -15.40 -13.44
N GLU A 43 -15.02 -16.26 -12.45
CA GLU A 43 -13.69 -16.85 -12.16
C GLU A 43 -13.21 -17.91 -13.18
N GLU A 44 -14.08 -18.40 -14.07
CA GLU A 44 -13.77 -19.50 -15.00
C GLU A 44 -12.60 -19.24 -15.96
N PRO A 45 -12.48 -18.07 -16.63
CA PRO A 45 -11.35 -17.76 -17.51
C PRO A 45 -10.01 -17.78 -16.77
N LEU A 46 -9.98 -17.33 -15.51
CA LEU A 46 -8.79 -17.39 -14.68
C LEU A 46 -8.41 -18.83 -14.39
N LEU A 47 -9.35 -19.64 -13.87
CA LEU A 47 -9.07 -21.02 -13.49
C LEU A 47 -8.54 -21.82 -14.68
N LYS A 48 -9.12 -21.60 -15.87
CA LYS A 48 -8.63 -22.17 -17.13
C LYS A 48 -7.20 -21.72 -17.44
N TYR A 49 -6.93 -20.40 -17.40
CA TYR A 49 -5.59 -19.87 -17.65
C TYR A 49 -4.55 -20.47 -16.69
N MET A 50 -4.89 -20.55 -15.40
CA MET A 50 -4.02 -21.10 -14.36
C MET A 50 -3.72 -22.58 -14.60
N ALA A 51 -4.75 -23.38 -14.89
CA ALA A 51 -4.61 -24.81 -15.20
C ALA A 51 -3.79 -25.07 -16.47
N GLU A 52 -4.07 -24.35 -17.56
CA GLU A 52 -3.35 -24.50 -18.85
C GLU A 52 -1.86 -24.14 -18.74
N ASN A 53 -1.49 -23.28 -17.80
CA ASN A 53 -0.12 -22.80 -17.62
C ASN A 53 0.59 -23.40 -16.39
N ASN A 54 0.00 -24.40 -15.72
CA ASN A 54 0.52 -24.99 -14.48
C ASN A 54 0.89 -23.95 -13.41
N ARG A 55 0.03 -22.94 -13.23
CA ARG A 55 0.19 -21.86 -12.25
C ARG A 55 -0.61 -22.15 -11.00
N VAL A 56 -0.10 -21.72 -9.85
CA VAL A 56 -0.75 -21.91 -8.53
C VAL A 56 -0.85 -20.56 -7.84
N PRO A 57 -2.03 -20.16 -7.34
CA PRO A 57 -2.18 -18.93 -6.55
C PRO A 57 -1.27 -18.91 -5.32
N LEU A 58 -0.89 -17.71 -4.88
CA LEU A 58 -0.21 -17.53 -3.60
C LEU A 58 -1.25 -17.46 -2.47
N HIS A 59 -0.99 -18.08 -1.32
CA HIS A 59 -1.85 -17.89 -0.16
C HIS A 59 -1.63 -16.49 0.45
N SER A 60 -2.70 -15.81 0.85
CA SER A 60 -2.68 -14.51 1.54
C SER A 60 -1.73 -14.45 2.75
N SER A 61 -1.49 -15.57 3.43
CA SER A 61 -0.63 -15.65 4.62
C SER A 61 0.84 -15.39 4.33
N TYR A 62 1.27 -15.48 3.07
CA TYR A 62 2.62 -15.08 2.65
C TYR A 62 2.77 -13.57 2.45
N LEU A 63 1.66 -12.83 2.35
CA LEU A 63 1.66 -11.39 2.12
C LEU A 63 1.56 -10.69 3.47
N THR A 64 2.71 -10.31 4.02
CA THR A 64 2.79 -9.70 5.35
C THR A 64 3.15 -8.23 5.31
N GLU A 65 2.53 -7.47 6.21
CA GLU A 65 2.76 -6.05 6.44
C GLU A 65 3.46 -5.85 7.78
N GLU A 66 4.55 -5.09 7.79
CA GLU A 66 5.14 -4.57 9.01
C GLU A 66 4.46 -3.24 9.36
N SER A 67 4.11 -3.05 10.63
CA SER A 67 3.38 -1.87 11.10
C SER A 67 4.10 -1.14 12.23
N TYR A 68 3.98 0.18 12.22
CA TYR A 68 4.61 1.10 13.14
C TYR A 68 3.63 2.22 13.55
N ALA A 69 3.60 2.54 14.84
CA ALA A 69 2.96 3.75 15.33
C ALA A 69 3.91 4.94 15.17
N MET A 70 3.51 5.96 14.42
CA MET A 70 4.29 7.18 14.22
C MET A 70 4.11 8.13 15.40
N CYS A 71 5.23 8.45 16.04
CA CYS A 71 5.35 9.57 16.96
C CYS A 71 6.04 10.76 16.26
N SER A 72 6.10 11.93 16.92
CA SER A 72 6.69 13.15 16.33
C SER A 72 8.12 13.01 15.78
N LYS A 73 8.97 12.17 16.36
CA LYS A 73 10.39 11.99 15.95
C LYS A 73 10.85 10.54 15.92
N SER A 74 9.93 9.59 15.95
CA SER A 74 10.23 8.17 16.06
C SER A 74 9.06 7.35 15.56
N ALA A 75 9.31 6.11 15.18
CA ALA A 75 8.27 5.12 14.93
C ALA A 75 8.47 3.93 15.86
N VAL A 76 7.37 3.42 16.44
CA VAL A 76 7.39 2.27 17.35
C VAL A 76 6.83 1.08 16.61
N TYR A 77 7.62 0.02 16.48
CA TYR A 77 7.19 -1.22 15.85
C TYR A 77 6.01 -1.84 16.62
N VAL A 78 4.95 -2.16 15.89
CA VAL A 78 3.72 -2.77 16.40
C VAL A 78 3.76 -4.28 16.20
N GLY A 79 4.05 -4.71 14.97
CA GLY A 79 4.05 -6.12 14.61
C GLY A 79 4.07 -6.36 13.10
N THR A 80 4.06 -7.64 12.74
CA THR A 80 3.89 -8.12 11.36
C THR A 80 2.55 -8.83 11.26
N TYR A 81 1.74 -8.48 10.27
CA TYR A 81 0.38 -9.00 10.10
C TYR A 81 0.13 -9.45 8.65
N PRO A 82 -0.67 -10.49 8.41
CA PRO A 82 -1.05 -10.90 7.06
C PRO A 82 -2.08 -9.91 6.46
N MET A 83 -1.73 -9.27 5.35
CA MET A 83 -2.51 -8.31 4.53
C MET A 83 -3.16 -7.09 5.20
N GLU A 84 -3.42 -7.09 6.51
CA GLU A 84 -4.11 -6.00 7.18
C GLU A 84 -3.60 -5.87 8.62
N VAL A 85 -3.30 -4.65 9.03
CA VAL A 85 -2.89 -4.34 10.39
C VAL A 85 -4.14 -4.12 11.24
N PRO A 86 -4.35 -4.88 12.34
CA PRO A 86 -5.49 -4.62 13.20
C PRO A 86 -5.40 -3.23 13.84
N ALA A 87 -6.34 -2.35 13.52
CA ALA A 87 -6.46 -0.99 14.05
C ALA A 87 -6.31 -0.92 15.58
N GLU A 88 -6.83 -1.92 16.30
CA GLU A 88 -6.76 -2.02 17.75
C GLU A 88 -5.32 -2.13 18.30
N GLU A 89 -4.38 -2.68 17.54
CA GLU A 89 -2.98 -2.80 17.94
C GLU A 89 -2.28 -1.44 17.88
N ILE A 90 -2.58 -0.63 16.86
CA ILE A 90 -2.06 0.73 16.72
C ILE A 90 -2.58 1.62 17.88
N VAL A 91 -3.85 1.47 18.28
CA VAL A 91 -4.49 2.26 19.35
C VAL A 91 -3.91 2.00 20.74
N LYS A 92 -3.21 0.88 20.94
CA LYS A 92 -2.54 0.60 22.23
C LYS A 92 -1.25 1.40 22.39
N MET A 93 -0.67 1.89 21.30
CA MET A 93 0.64 2.55 21.26
C MET A 93 0.73 4.02 21.69
N PRO A 94 -0.35 4.83 21.78
CA PRO A 94 -0.28 6.21 22.28
C PRO A 94 0.30 6.33 23.70
N ARG A 95 0.35 5.24 24.49
CA ARG A 95 1.03 5.25 25.80
C ARG A 95 2.55 5.35 25.69
N PHE A 96 3.11 4.97 24.54
CA PHE A 96 4.55 5.02 24.24
C PHE A 96 4.93 6.22 23.35
N CYS A 97 3.95 6.87 22.71
CA CYS A 97 4.14 8.13 21.97
C CYS A 97 3.68 9.34 22.79
N ARG A 98 4.57 10.30 23.06
CA ARG A 98 4.18 11.59 23.67
C ARG A 98 3.20 12.37 22.78
N GLU A 99 3.38 12.26 21.46
CA GLU A 99 2.45 12.76 20.45
C GLU A 99 2.29 11.67 19.39
N PHE A 100 1.12 11.06 19.32
CA PHE A 100 0.74 10.11 18.27
C PHE A 100 0.30 10.89 17.03
N LEU A 101 0.93 10.59 15.89
CA LEU A 101 0.62 11.19 14.60
C LEU A 101 -0.26 10.28 13.75
N GLY A 102 -0.03 8.97 13.80
CA GLY A 102 -0.78 7.99 13.02
C GLY A 102 0.04 6.72 12.79
N ALA A 103 -0.16 6.07 11.65
CA ALA A 103 0.47 4.79 11.32
C ALA A 103 1.41 4.89 10.13
N PHE A 104 2.44 4.04 10.16
CA PHE A 104 3.24 3.68 9.01
C PHE A 104 3.19 2.16 8.86
N HIS A 105 2.86 1.66 7.68
CA HIS A 105 2.90 0.23 7.40
C HIS A 105 3.42 -0.07 6.00
N THR A 106 3.88 -1.31 5.80
CA THR A 106 4.39 -1.74 4.50
C THR A 106 3.34 -2.52 3.73
N HIS A 107 3.20 -2.27 2.43
CA HIS A 107 2.42 -3.15 1.57
C HIS A 107 3.28 -4.30 1.01
N PRO A 108 2.76 -5.55 0.96
CA PRO A 108 3.46 -6.70 0.40
C PRO A 108 3.32 -6.76 -1.13
N VAL A 109 2.65 -5.76 -1.72
CA VAL A 109 2.47 -5.54 -3.16
C VAL A 109 3.12 -4.21 -3.55
N PRO A 110 3.60 -4.03 -4.79
CA PRO A 110 4.43 -2.87 -5.15
C PRO A 110 3.59 -1.62 -5.44
N ILE A 111 2.72 -1.25 -4.51
CA ILE A 111 1.94 -0.01 -4.49
C ILE A 111 2.04 0.58 -3.09
N HIS A 112 2.60 1.78 -2.97
CA HIS A 112 2.74 2.50 -1.70
C HIS A 112 1.62 3.54 -1.53
N ILE A 113 0.41 3.26 -2.02
CA ILE A 113 -0.75 4.14 -1.92
C ILE A 113 -1.71 3.50 -0.91
N PRO A 114 -2.19 4.25 0.10
CA PRO A 114 -3.16 3.72 1.07
C PRO A 114 -4.38 3.10 0.40
N THR A 115 -4.81 1.97 0.91
CA THR A 115 -6.09 1.37 0.54
C THR A 115 -7.25 2.19 1.11
N PRO A 116 -8.48 2.02 0.60
CA PRO A 116 -9.66 2.61 1.25
C PRO A 116 -9.78 2.20 2.73
N TYR A 117 -9.40 0.98 3.10
CA TYR A 117 -9.44 0.49 4.47
C TYR A 117 -8.45 1.25 5.36
N ASP A 118 -7.21 1.43 4.91
CA ASP A 118 -6.17 2.21 5.62
C ASP A 118 -6.69 3.62 5.94
N VAL A 119 -7.36 4.26 4.98
CA VAL A 119 -7.94 5.59 5.13
C VAL A 119 -9.11 5.65 6.11
N ILE A 120 -9.99 4.64 6.07
CA ILE A 120 -11.12 4.54 7.00
C ILE A 120 -10.62 4.28 8.43
N ASP A 121 -9.61 3.45 8.59
CA ASP A 121 -8.97 3.21 9.88
C ASP A 121 -8.29 4.47 10.40
N ALA A 122 -7.55 5.19 9.56
CA ALA A 122 -6.96 6.48 9.91
C ALA A 122 -8.03 7.47 10.41
N TYR A 123 -9.19 7.52 9.76
CA TYR A 123 -10.33 8.32 10.19
C TYR A 123 -10.87 7.87 11.56
N GLN A 124 -11.19 6.59 11.73
CA GLN A 124 -11.78 6.07 12.97
C GLN A 124 -10.84 6.24 14.16
N LEU A 125 -9.54 6.08 13.92
CA LEU A 125 -8.49 6.21 14.93
C LEU A 125 -8.04 7.66 15.16
N LYS A 126 -8.64 8.64 14.47
CA LYS A 126 -8.30 10.07 14.58
C LYS A 126 -6.81 10.34 14.31
N GLN A 127 -6.25 9.60 13.37
CA GLN A 127 -4.89 9.82 12.92
C GLN A 127 -4.78 11.16 12.18
N LYS A 128 -3.62 11.79 12.31
CA LYS A 128 -3.23 12.98 11.55
C LYS A 128 -2.58 12.61 10.23
N VAL A 129 -1.87 11.48 10.19
CA VAL A 129 -1.07 11.05 9.05
C VAL A 129 -1.18 9.53 8.87
N GLU A 130 -1.34 9.08 7.64
CA GLU A 130 -1.24 7.66 7.25
C GLU A 130 -0.10 7.53 6.24
N CYS A 131 0.80 6.57 6.44
CA CYS A 131 1.96 6.36 5.59
C CYS A 131 2.04 4.90 5.15
N VAL A 132 2.12 4.68 3.84
CA VAL A 132 2.33 3.35 3.27
C VAL A 132 3.69 3.30 2.59
N GLY A 133 4.46 2.25 2.90
CA GLY A 133 5.76 1.99 2.30
C GLY A 133 5.80 0.70 1.48
N ILE A 134 6.66 0.67 0.47
CA ILE A 134 7.05 -0.56 -0.22
C ILE A 134 8.57 -0.61 -0.31
N ASN A 135 9.15 -1.75 0.05
CA ASN A 135 10.52 -2.09 -0.29
C ASN A 135 10.49 -2.88 -1.59
N LEU A 136 11.04 -2.35 -2.68
CA LEU A 136 10.93 -3.00 -3.99
C LEU A 136 11.86 -4.22 -4.07
N ASP A 137 13.12 -4.02 -3.71
CA ASP A 137 14.20 -5.00 -3.96
C ASP A 137 15.31 -5.03 -2.89
N GLY A 138 15.15 -4.32 -1.77
CA GLY A 138 16.15 -4.21 -0.71
C GLY A 138 17.17 -3.08 -0.92
N GLU A 139 17.16 -2.43 -2.08
CA GLU A 139 17.99 -1.24 -2.36
C GLU A 139 17.16 -0.02 -2.72
N SER A 140 15.93 -0.22 -3.17
CA SER A 140 14.99 0.83 -3.53
C SER A 140 13.67 0.67 -2.81
N ALA A 141 13.15 1.79 -2.30
CA ALA A 141 11.88 1.81 -1.60
C ALA A 141 11.12 3.11 -1.87
N ARG A 142 9.80 3.06 -1.66
CA ARG A 142 8.92 4.22 -1.79
C ARG A 142 7.98 4.30 -0.61
N ILE A 143 7.69 5.51 -0.16
CA ILE A 143 6.68 5.77 0.88
C ILE A 143 5.78 6.89 0.39
N LEU A 144 4.46 6.75 0.59
CA LEU A 144 3.51 7.84 0.46
C LEU A 144 2.90 8.11 1.82
N CYS A 145 2.99 9.36 2.27
CA CYS A 145 2.31 9.83 3.45
C CYS A 145 1.20 10.81 3.08
N LEU A 146 0.04 10.64 3.69
CA LEU A 146 -1.15 11.46 3.47
C LEU A 146 -1.58 12.12 4.78
N SER A 147 -1.84 13.43 4.74
CA SER A 147 -2.32 14.21 5.88
C SER A 147 -3.47 15.13 5.44
N PRO A 148 -4.75 14.73 5.58
CA PRO A 148 -5.88 15.56 5.19
C PRO A 148 -5.94 16.91 5.89
N HIS A 149 -6.32 17.95 5.16
CA HIS A 149 -6.44 19.33 5.68
C HIS A 149 -7.56 19.46 6.72
N ALA A 150 -8.57 18.60 6.61
CA ALA A 150 -9.66 18.47 7.56
C ALA A 150 -9.91 16.99 7.87
N HIS A 151 -10.35 16.68 9.09
CA HIS A 151 -10.58 15.30 9.52
C HIS A 151 -11.62 14.55 8.65
N GLN A 152 -12.65 15.25 8.16
CA GLN A 152 -13.63 14.68 7.21
C GLN A 152 -13.04 14.42 5.81
N GLY A 153 -11.85 14.96 5.52
CA GLY A 153 -11.14 14.74 4.27
C GLY A 153 -10.74 13.27 4.07
N TRP A 154 -10.53 12.51 5.14
CA TRP A 154 -10.29 11.06 5.05
C TRP A 154 -11.41 10.34 4.31
N LEU A 155 -12.68 10.60 4.65
CA LEU A 155 -13.82 9.95 3.99
C LEU A 155 -13.85 10.26 2.48
N LYS A 156 -13.53 11.52 2.11
CA LYS A 156 -13.51 11.89 0.70
C LYS A 156 -12.36 11.22 -0.06
N VAL A 157 -11.20 11.05 0.57
CA VAL A 157 -10.09 10.29 -0.02
C VAL A 157 -10.44 8.81 -0.18
N ALA A 158 -11.13 8.19 0.78
CA ALA A 158 -11.59 6.80 0.66
C ALA A 158 -12.55 6.60 -0.53
N GLU A 159 -13.49 7.53 -0.75
CA GLU A 159 -14.37 7.53 -1.93
C GLU A 159 -13.57 7.60 -3.23
N ILE A 160 -12.61 8.53 -3.32
CA ILE A 160 -11.73 8.69 -4.48
C ILE A 160 -10.95 7.39 -4.75
N LEU A 161 -10.43 6.76 -3.70
CA LEU A 161 -9.67 5.52 -3.81
C LEU A 161 -10.53 4.35 -4.29
N SER A 162 -11.78 4.27 -3.83
CA SER A 162 -12.68 3.14 -4.09
C SER A 162 -13.30 3.18 -5.49
N GLU A 163 -13.43 4.36 -6.09
CA GLU A 163 -14.07 4.54 -7.39
C GLU A 163 -13.04 4.98 -8.45
N GLU A 164 -12.71 6.28 -8.49
CA GLU A 164 -11.95 6.89 -9.58
C GLU A 164 -10.50 6.37 -9.69
N PHE A 165 -9.84 6.18 -8.55
CA PHE A 165 -8.48 5.65 -8.53
C PHE A 165 -8.45 4.17 -8.87
N PHE A 166 -9.40 3.37 -8.35
CA PHE A 166 -9.48 1.95 -8.62
C PHE A 166 -9.66 1.66 -10.11
N ASP A 167 -10.58 2.36 -10.77
CA ASP A 167 -10.79 2.24 -12.21
C ASP A 167 -9.53 2.58 -13.01
N TYR A 168 -8.84 3.66 -12.62
CA TYR A 168 -7.58 4.04 -13.25
C TYR A 168 -6.50 2.97 -13.06
N MET A 169 -6.36 2.45 -11.84
CA MET A 169 -5.42 1.38 -11.52
C MET A 169 -5.67 0.14 -12.38
N VAL A 170 -6.93 -0.31 -12.46
CA VAL A 170 -7.32 -1.49 -13.25
C VAL A 170 -6.95 -1.30 -14.72
N SER A 171 -7.26 -0.11 -15.26
CA SER A 171 -6.97 0.21 -16.67
C SER A 171 -5.47 0.35 -16.97
N ARG A 172 -4.66 0.76 -15.99
CA ARG A 172 -3.27 1.13 -16.20
C ARG A 172 -2.31 -0.02 -15.99
N VAL A 173 -2.54 -0.88 -14.99
CA VAL A 173 -1.61 -1.93 -14.59
C VAL A 173 -1.69 -3.13 -15.53
N SER A 174 -0.56 -3.53 -16.09
CA SER A 174 -0.47 -4.63 -17.06
C SER A 174 -0.45 -6.03 -16.43
N GLN A 175 0.03 -6.16 -15.18
CA GLN A 175 0.22 -7.44 -14.50
C GLN A 175 -0.41 -7.46 -13.11
N TYR A 176 -1.01 -8.60 -12.76
CA TYR A 176 -1.65 -8.83 -11.46
C TYR A 176 -1.15 -10.12 -10.84
N LEU A 177 -0.91 -10.09 -9.54
CA LEU A 177 -0.66 -11.25 -8.70
C LEU A 177 -1.98 -11.93 -8.34
N VAL A 178 -2.05 -13.24 -8.55
CA VAL A 178 -3.18 -14.06 -8.14
C VAL A 178 -2.96 -14.56 -6.72
N VAL A 179 -3.86 -14.17 -5.82
CA VAL A 179 -3.80 -14.48 -4.39
C VAL A 179 -5.05 -15.23 -3.99
N MET A 180 -4.94 -16.17 -3.07
CA MET A 180 -6.06 -16.92 -2.52
C MET A 180 -6.15 -16.66 -1.02
N ASN A 181 -7.34 -16.32 -0.53
CA ASN A 181 -7.58 -16.13 0.91
C ASN A 181 -7.80 -17.47 1.63
N ASP A 182 -7.99 -17.39 2.95
CA ASP A 182 -8.21 -18.54 3.84
C ASP A 182 -9.48 -19.34 3.50
N LEU A 183 -10.47 -18.67 2.87
CA LEU A 183 -11.73 -19.26 2.40
C LEU A 183 -11.62 -19.87 0.99
N GLN A 184 -10.41 -19.89 0.40
CA GLN A 184 -10.14 -20.33 -0.97
C GLN A 184 -10.73 -19.42 -2.08
N GLU A 185 -11.08 -18.18 -1.75
CA GLU A 185 -11.52 -17.16 -2.72
C GLU A 185 -10.28 -16.53 -3.38
N ILE A 186 -10.38 -16.23 -4.68
CA ILE A 186 -9.26 -15.74 -5.48
C ILE A 186 -9.36 -14.22 -5.70
N TYR A 187 -8.27 -13.52 -5.45
CA TYR A 187 -8.10 -12.07 -5.61
C TYR A 187 -6.98 -11.75 -6.58
N PHE A 188 -7.08 -10.56 -7.16
CA PHE A 188 -6.09 -9.99 -8.06
C PHE A 188 -5.48 -8.75 -7.43
N LEU A 189 -4.21 -8.85 -7.03
CA LEU A 189 -3.48 -7.70 -6.53
C LEU A 189 -2.63 -7.11 -7.64
N PRO A 190 -2.58 -5.78 -7.79
CA PRO A 190 -1.80 -5.14 -8.84
C PRO A 190 -0.29 -5.34 -8.62
N SER A 191 0.44 -5.55 -9.73
CA SER A 191 1.91 -5.67 -9.74
C SER A 191 2.49 -4.74 -10.81
N PRO A 192 2.36 -3.41 -10.65
CA PRO A 192 2.84 -2.45 -11.64
C PRO A 192 4.34 -2.51 -11.88
N THR A 193 4.74 -2.21 -13.10
CA THR A 193 6.09 -1.72 -13.44
C THR A 193 6.36 -0.38 -12.77
N TYR A 194 7.62 0.04 -12.69
CA TYR A 194 7.97 1.36 -12.14
C TYR A 194 7.26 2.51 -12.85
N GLU A 195 7.16 2.48 -14.18
CA GLU A 195 6.47 3.53 -14.96
C GLU A 195 4.97 3.57 -14.67
N GLU A 196 4.33 2.41 -14.50
CA GLU A 196 2.92 2.32 -14.10
C GLU A 196 2.74 2.84 -12.67
N LEU A 197 3.62 2.46 -11.74
CA LEU A 197 3.59 2.92 -10.35
C LEU A 197 3.69 4.45 -10.23
N ILE A 198 4.62 5.08 -10.96
CA ILE A 198 4.74 6.54 -11.00
C ILE A 198 3.48 7.17 -11.58
N ALA A 199 2.88 6.58 -12.62
CA ALA A 199 1.63 7.08 -13.17
C ALA A 199 0.45 6.98 -12.17
N LEU A 200 0.39 5.89 -11.38
CA LEU A 200 -0.60 5.76 -10.30
C LEU A 200 -0.39 6.83 -9.22
N GLU A 201 0.86 7.05 -8.79
CA GLU A 201 1.21 8.07 -7.80
C GLU A 201 0.80 9.47 -8.26
N GLU A 202 1.14 9.86 -9.49
CA GLU A 202 0.78 11.16 -10.05
C GLU A 202 -0.73 11.32 -10.18
N TYR A 203 -1.44 10.25 -10.56
CA TYR A 203 -2.90 10.26 -10.65
C TYR A 203 -3.53 10.44 -9.28
N PHE A 204 -3.09 9.67 -8.27
CA PHE A 204 -3.56 9.80 -6.90
C PHE A 204 -3.36 11.22 -6.36
N VAL A 205 -2.14 11.76 -6.48
CA VAL A 205 -1.83 13.14 -6.06
C VAL A 205 -2.75 14.14 -6.74
N ARG A 206 -2.99 14.00 -8.04
CA ARG A 206 -3.86 14.91 -8.78
C ARG A 206 -5.29 14.94 -8.23
N LEU A 207 -5.81 13.79 -7.79
CA LEU A 207 -7.17 13.67 -7.25
C LEU A 207 -7.28 14.19 -5.81
N THR A 208 -6.20 14.11 -5.02
CA THR A 208 -6.28 14.32 -3.57
C THR A 208 -5.54 15.56 -3.05
N LYS A 209 -4.71 16.23 -3.86
CA LYS A 209 -3.92 17.41 -3.49
C LYS A 209 -4.72 18.57 -2.86
N ASP A 210 -5.99 18.73 -3.22
CA ASP A 210 -6.83 19.82 -2.69
C ASP A 210 -7.50 19.43 -1.35
N LEU A 211 -7.32 18.19 -0.91
CA LEU A 211 -7.90 17.61 0.31
C LEU A 211 -6.86 17.29 1.38
N ALA A 212 -5.60 17.10 0.99
CA ALA A 212 -4.54 16.61 1.86
C ALA A 212 -3.16 17.08 1.42
N ASP A 213 -2.27 17.23 2.40
CA ASP A 213 -0.83 17.32 2.13
C ASP A 213 -0.30 15.91 1.82
N ILE A 214 0.50 15.78 0.77
CA ILE A 214 1.07 14.50 0.36
C ILE A 214 2.60 14.60 0.36
N ALA A 215 3.27 13.68 1.04
CA ALA A 215 4.70 13.49 0.92
C ALA A 215 4.99 12.17 0.21
N ILE A 216 5.82 12.22 -0.83
CA ILE A 216 6.37 11.04 -1.47
C ILE A 216 7.85 10.96 -1.12
N VAL A 217 8.26 9.85 -0.51
CA VAL A 217 9.65 9.55 -0.21
C VAL A 217 10.14 8.49 -1.18
N ALA A 218 11.24 8.77 -1.88
CA ALA A 218 11.94 7.77 -2.68
C ALA A 218 13.30 7.49 -2.04
N VAL A 219 13.57 6.23 -1.71
CA VAL A 219 14.80 5.75 -1.08
C VAL A 219 15.60 4.97 -2.12
N ASN A 220 16.91 5.24 -2.19
CA ASN A 220 17.87 4.50 -3.00
C ASN A 220 19.16 4.30 -2.18
N GLY A 221 19.41 3.06 -1.75
CA GLY A 221 20.45 2.71 -0.80
C GLY A 221 20.35 3.56 0.47
N ASN A 222 21.43 4.25 0.81
CA ASN A 222 21.51 5.09 2.03
C ASN A 222 21.01 6.53 1.81
N SER A 223 20.37 6.82 0.67
CA SER A 223 19.90 8.16 0.32
C SER A 223 18.38 8.17 0.13
N TYR A 224 17.75 9.30 0.44
CA TYR A 224 16.33 9.49 0.19
C TYR A 224 16.04 10.90 -0.32
N THR A 225 14.90 11.04 -1.00
CA THR A 225 14.36 12.33 -1.46
C THR A 225 12.92 12.45 -1.02
N VAL A 226 12.49 13.65 -0.63
CA VAL A 226 11.12 13.95 -0.24
C VAL A 226 10.53 14.93 -1.25
N LYS A 227 9.36 14.61 -1.80
CA LYS A 227 8.57 15.51 -2.64
C LYS A 227 7.26 15.81 -1.93
N MET A 228 7.09 17.07 -1.52
CA MET A 228 5.84 17.59 -0.99
C MET A 228 4.92 18.02 -2.15
N ARG A 229 3.65 17.66 -2.07
CA ARG A 229 2.63 17.90 -3.10
C ARG A 229 1.33 18.42 -2.50
#